data_AF-A0A940D3C8-F1
#
_entry.id   AF-A0A940D3C8-F1
#
_cell.length_a   1.000
_cell.length_b   1.000
_cell.length_c   1.000
_cell.angle_alpha   90.00
_cell.angle_beta   90.00
_cell.angle_gamma   90.00
#
_symmetry.space_group_name_H-M   'P 1'
#
loop_
_entity.id
_entity.type
_entity.pdbx_description
1 polymer ?
#
loop_
_entity_poly.entity_id
_entity_poly.type
_entity_poly.pdbx_seq_one_letter_code
_entity_poly.pdbx_strand_id
1 'polypeptide(L)'
;MRKAEVIKRINEKLNVLTDKHPQWVIEVLKNIKMPKNKKYKDIRKPIPSSAIMKKLINRLNEREEEFETSKEIFSLALKFWDDEYIGDIVVRCVYILDFYNQRNTAILNKILNLVLEMIEKVPSRIPGDRSLGLAGQLWSLYNRVQGDEKVKVMKAYSIAVCAIPRNQVGEHTTNIITQVASYNLGDLEEMLKFISQYKKENNWWEELEKGIVIRTIQNIHNSPNKFSFLYKRYRGLINDDNIGNILSKVITQVADGVFIKWESQIVEIAVKEGSLREFIISSLKSMVEGPNFKDERRIEALNTLLEVVDKLGNNNLNIQIGEWLLKFAEIPHLQQIAPKYIKKSKELLGRKFKISISSKVGELCKSSLQAVNTKYSTLNIYLDFQNDWNAQALLFFSEMLVNAIQIGDNFVNMAYKLLNRNPKIHREKKLDLKDAIESLIARSPQEKERWEPILKSLKK
;
A
#
# COMPACT_ATOMS: atom_id res chain seq x y z
N MET A 1 30.50 58.23 23.31
CA MET A 1 31.68 57.49 23.83
C MET A 1 31.40 56.66 25.08
N ARG A 2 30.88 57.20 26.20
CA ARG A 2 30.73 56.49 27.49
C ARG A 2 30.02 55.11 27.45
N LYS A 3 28.90 54.97 26.72
CA LYS A 3 28.13 53.69 26.64
C LYS A 3 28.91 52.54 25.97
N ALA A 4 29.69 52.85 24.94
CA ALA A 4 30.51 51.87 24.24
C ALA A 4 31.62 51.30 25.13
N GLU A 5 32.20 52.15 25.96
CA GLU A 5 33.28 51.79 26.86
C GLU A 5 32.79 51.00 28.07
N VAL A 6 31.60 51.32 28.57
CA VAL A 6 30.91 50.49 29.59
C VAL A 6 30.61 49.09 29.06
N ILE A 7 30.08 48.96 27.83
CA ILE A 7 29.82 47.65 27.22
C ILE A 7 31.11 46.85 27.04
N LYS A 8 32.21 47.50 26.62
CA LYS A 8 33.52 46.88 26.50
C LYS A 8 33.99 46.32 27.86
N ARG A 9 33.95 47.13 28.92
CA ARG A 9 34.33 46.71 30.29
C ARG A 9 33.46 45.57 30.82
N ILE A 10 32.15 45.58 30.54
CA ILE A 10 31.25 44.48 30.94
C ILE A 10 31.67 43.18 30.24
N ASN A 11 31.89 43.21 28.93
CA ASN A 11 32.33 42.02 28.18
C ASN A 11 33.72 41.54 28.62
N GLU A 12 34.68 42.43 28.89
CA GLU A 12 36.00 42.07 29.43
C GLU A 12 35.87 41.36 30.78
N LYS A 13 35.04 41.90 31.70
CA LYS A 13 34.82 41.30 33.01
C LYS A 13 34.09 39.96 32.91
N LEU A 14 33.03 39.88 32.10
CA LEU A 14 32.30 38.63 31.85
C LEU A 14 33.22 37.57 31.26
N ASN A 15 34.09 37.92 30.31
CA ASN A 15 35.01 37.00 29.66
C ASN A 15 36.01 36.36 30.64
N VAL A 16 36.50 37.11 31.63
CA VAL A 16 37.34 36.56 32.72
C VAL A 16 36.52 35.68 33.66
N LEU A 17 35.29 36.09 33.97
CA LEU A 17 34.41 35.34 34.86
C LEU A 17 33.87 34.06 34.22
N THR A 18 33.79 33.97 32.89
CA THR A 18 33.39 32.73 32.21
C THR A 18 34.38 31.59 32.49
N ASP A 19 35.65 31.90 32.73
CA ASP A 19 36.66 30.90 33.06
C ASP A 19 36.58 30.51 34.55
N LYS A 20 36.46 31.50 35.43
CA LYS A 20 36.54 31.30 36.90
C LYS A 20 35.22 30.90 37.55
N HIS A 21 34.10 31.46 37.09
CA HIS A 21 32.77 31.32 37.68
C HIS A 21 31.69 31.18 36.58
N PRO A 22 31.74 30.11 35.76
CA PRO A 22 30.85 29.94 34.60
C PRO A 22 29.36 29.93 34.98
N GLN A 23 28.98 29.28 36.09
CA GLN A 23 27.58 29.22 36.51
C GLN A 23 27.01 30.59 36.86
N TRP A 24 27.81 31.42 37.52
CA TRP A 24 27.41 32.80 37.80
C TRP A 24 27.21 33.60 36.51
N VAL A 25 28.09 33.42 35.52
CA VAL A 25 27.93 34.06 34.21
C VAL A 25 26.65 33.57 33.53
N ILE A 26 26.35 32.28 33.56
CA ILE A 26 25.11 31.72 33.00
C ILE A 26 23.89 32.41 33.62
N GLU A 27 23.83 32.50 34.95
CA GLU A 27 22.72 33.17 35.66
C GLU A 27 22.59 34.66 35.30
N VAL A 28 23.70 35.38 35.20
CA VAL A 28 23.69 36.78 34.76
C VAL A 28 23.12 36.91 33.35
N LEU A 29 23.57 36.06 32.41
CA LEU A 29 23.14 36.10 31.02
C LEU A 29 21.68 35.68 30.85
N LYS A 30 21.17 34.75 31.66
CA LYS A 30 19.75 34.37 31.69
C LYS A 30 18.85 35.58 32.00
N ASN A 31 19.31 36.50 32.84
CA ASN A 31 18.54 37.67 33.27
C ASN A 31 18.59 38.87 32.31
N ILE A 32 19.51 38.87 31.33
CA ILE A 32 19.58 39.96 30.34
C ILE A 32 18.35 39.90 29.41
N LYS A 33 17.55 40.97 29.36
CA LYS A 33 16.39 41.04 28.46
C LYS A 33 16.81 41.46 27.05
N MET A 34 16.33 40.72 26.04
CA MET A 34 16.52 41.08 24.64
C MET A 34 15.57 42.23 24.26
N PRO A 35 16.02 43.24 23.49
CA PRO A 35 15.14 44.28 22.99
C PRO A 35 14.02 43.67 22.14
N LYS A 36 12.77 44.12 22.34
CA LYS A 36 11.63 43.68 21.53
C LYS A 36 11.95 43.89 20.04
N ASN A 37 11.63 42.88 19.22
CA ASN A 37 11.76 42.91 17.77
C ASN A 37 13.19 43.09 17.20
N LYS A 38 14.25 42.83 17.99
CA LYS A 38 15.63 42.79 17.46
C LYS A 38 16.24 41.40 17.60
N LYS A 39 16.94 40.93 16.57
CA LYS A 39 17.80 39.74 16.67
C LYS A 39 19.13 40.15 17.29
N TYR A 40 19.81 39.20 17.93
CA TYR A 40 21.08 39.48 18.60
C TYR A 40 22.16 40.00 17.65
N LYS A 41 22.25 39.39 16.46
CA LYS A 41 23.12 39.83 15.35
C LYS A 41 22.94 41.29 14.91
N ASP A 42 21.79 41.91 15.20
CA ASP A 42 21.51 43.29 14.82
C ASP A 42 22.13 44.31 15.81
N ILE A 43 22.79 43.82 16.87
CA ILE A 43 23.35 44.62 17.96
C ILE A 43 24.83 44.89 17.70
N ARG A 44 25.18 46.14 17.33
CA ARG A 44 26.57 46.56 17.07
C ARG A 44 27.58 46.32 18.22
N LYS A 45 27.12 46.17 19.46
CA LYS A 45 27.95 45.90 20.66
C LYS A 45 27.21 44.95 21.60
N PRO A 46 27.19 43.64 21.28
CA PRO A 46 26.39 42.67 22.00
C PRO A 46 26.94 42.39 23.42
N ILE A 47 26.04 42.11 24.38
CA ILE A 47 26.38 41.47 25.67
C ILE A 47 25.47 40.24 25.79
N PRO A 48 26.03 39.02 25.86
CA PRO A 48 27.47 38.67 25.86
C PRO A 48 28.18 38.75 24.48
N SER A 49 29.40 39.26 24.42
CA SER A 49 30.21 39.15 23.19
C SER A 49 30.32 37.69 22.68
N SER A 50 30.49 37.52 21.37
CA SER A 50 30.67 36.21 20.70
C SER A 50 31.74 35.34 21.40
N ALA A 51 32.85 35.92 21.84
CA ALA A 51 33.91 35.22 22.57
C ALA A 51 33.44 34.58 23.90
N ILE A 52 32.56 35.27 24.64
CA ILE A 52 31.98 34.72 25.89
C ILE A 52 31.08 33.52 25.55
N MET A 53 30.25 33.65 24.50
CA MET A 53 29.39 32.56 24.07
C MET A 53 30.20 31.35 23.62
N LYS A 54 31.28 31.53 22.85
CA LYS A 54 32.18 30.43 22.44
C LYS A 54 32.79 29.71 23.64
N LYS A 55 33.25 30.45 24.65
CA LYS A 55 33.77 29.85 25.90
C LYS A 55 32.71 29.04 26.63
N LEU A 56 31.47 29.52 26.71
CA LEU A 56 30.36 28.78 27.30
C LEU A 56 30.02 27.52 26.48
N ILE A 57 29.95 27.63 25.15
CA ILE A 57 29.70 26.49 24.25
C ILE A 57 30.78 25.41 24.41
N ASN A 58 32.05 25.80 24.55
CA ASN A 58 33.14 24.85 24.81
C ASN A 58 33.01 24.08 26.13
N ARG A 59 32.12 24.50 27.03
CA ARG A 59 31.81 23.76 28.27
C ARG A 59 30.69 22.74 28.09
N LEU A 60 29.99 22.70 26.95
CA LEU A 60 29.08 21.60 26.64
C LEU A 60 29.85 20.29 26.74
N ASN A 61 29.30 19.34 27.50
CA ASN A 61 30.00 18.13 27.92
C ASN A 61 29.20 16.88 27.55
N GLU A 62 29.91 15.78 27.34
CA GLU A 62 29.34 14.47 27.08
C GLU A 62 28.74 13.79 28.33
N ARG A 63 29.09 14.20 29.54
CA ARG A 63 28.67 13.58 30.82
C ARG A 63 27.27 14.03 31.25
N GLU A 64 26.44 13.08 31.68
CA GLU A 64 25.06 13.36 32.14
C GLU A 64 24.98 14.21 33.40
N GLU A 65 26.00 14.18 34.26
CA GLU A 65 26.10 15.02 35.46
C GLU A 65 26.08 16.52 35.12
N GLU A 66 26.54 16.88 33.91
CA GLU A 66 26.60 18.24 33.40
C GLU A 66 25.38 18.61 32.52
N PHE A 67 24.32 17.80 32.56
CA PHE A 67 23.16 17.98 31.68
C PHE A 67 22.47 19.34 31.89
N GLU A 68 22.20 19.74 33.13
CA GLU A 68 21.52 21.02 33.40
C GLU A 68 22.38 22.20 32.97
N THR A 69 23.68 22.19 33.28
CA THR A 69 24.64 23.19 32.79
C THR A 69 24.63 23.28 31.27
N SER A 70 24.66 22.13 30.58
CA SER A 70 24.68 22.06 29.11
C SER A 70 23.38 22.58 28.49
N LYS A 71 22.23 22.25 29.10
CA LYS A 71 20.92 22.74 28.70
C LYS A 71 20.79 24.26 28.87
N GLU A 72 21.35 24.81 29.94
CA GLU A 72 21.39 26.25 30.18
C GLU A 72 22.28 26.98 29.18
N ILE A 73 23.48 26.45 28.91
CA ILE A 73 24.38 26.97 27.87
C ILE A 73 23.67 26.98 26.52
N PHE A 74 22.95 25.91 26.17
CA PHE A 74 22.20 25.85 24.93
C PHE A 74 21.05 26.87 24.87
N SER A 75 20.29 27.02 25.95
CA SER A 75 19.24 28.04 26.06
C SER A 75 19.79 29.45 25.87
N LEU A 76 20.97 29.74 26.45
CA LEU A 76 21.67 31.01 26.23
C LEU A 76 22.13 31.17 24.79
N ALA A 77 22.65 30.10 24.18
CA ALA A 77 23.05 30.11 22.78
C ALA A 77 21.87 30.46 21.86
N LEU A 78 20.69 29.87 22.09
CA LEU A 78 19.42 30.20 21.41
C LEU A 78 18.97 31.64 21.65
N LYS A 79 19.08 32.11 22.89
CA LYS A 79 18.64 33.46 23.27
C LYS A 79 19.49 34.55 22.61
N PHE A 80 20.79 34.35 22.56
CA PHE A 80 21.76 35.31 22.02
C PHE A 80 22.23 34.96 20.62
N TRP A 81 21.43 34.20 19.89
CA TRP A 81 21.81 33.56 18.63
C TRP A 81 22.52 34.47 17.63
N ASP A 82 23.76 34.10 17.30
CA ASP A 82 24.64 34.78 16.35
C ASP A 82 25.32 33.77 15.43
N ASP A 83 25.49 34.13 14.15
CA ASP A 83 26.08 33.27 13.12
C ASP A 83 27.56 32.98 13.41
N GLU A 84 28.24 33.88 14.14
CA GLU A 84 29.67 33.78 14.45
C GLU A 84 30.08 32.57 15.32
N TYR A 85 29.15 31.98 16.08
CA TYR A 85 29.46 30.87 16.99
C TYR A 85 28.65 29.59 16.71
N ILE A 86 27.83 29.57 15.66
CA ILE A 86 27.12 28.36 15.24
C ILE A 86 28.10 27.24 14.89
N GLY A 87 29.21 27.56 14.23
CA GLY A 87 30.26 26.59 13.93
C GLY A 87 30.82 25.93 15.20
N ASP A 88 31.03 26.69 16.27
CA ASP A 88 31.50 26.17 17.56
C ASP A 88 30.47 25.20 18.18
N ILE A 89 29.17 25.50 18.08
CA ILE A 89 28.10 24.59 18.52
C ILE A 89 28.17 23.26 17.76
N VAL A 90 28.24 23.34 16.42
CA VAL A 90 28.30 22.14 15.56
C VAL A 90 29.53 21.30 15.89
N VAL A 91 30.69 21.92 16.10
CA VAL A 91 31.92 21.22 16.51
C VAL A 91 31.73 20.49 17.84
N ARG A 92 31.06 21.10 18.82
CA ARG A 92 30.76 20.42 20.10
C ARG A 92 29.75 19.30 19.95
N CYS A 93 28.72 19.47 19.11
CA CYS A 93 27.79 18.38 18.79
C CYS A 93 28.53 17.19 18.16
N VAL A 94 29.41 17.42 17.19
CA VAL A 94 30.25 16.38 16.57
C VAL A 94 31.12 15.68 17.62
N TYR A 95 31.78 16.44 18.49
CA TYR A 95 32.62 15.89 19.57
C TYR A 95 31.83 14.96 20.51
N ILE A 96 30.65 15.40 20.97
CA ILE A 96 29.81 14.61 21.86
C ILE A 96 29.31 13.36 21.13
N LEU A 97 28.83 13.49 19.89
CA LEU A 97 28.38 12.34 19.09
C LEU A 97 29.49 11.32 18.88
N ASP A 98 30.72 11.78 18.57
CA ASP A 98 31.89 10.92 18.39
C ASP A 98 32.22 10.15 19.67
N PHE A 99 32.19 10.81 20.84
CA PHE A 99 32.39 10.15 22.13
C PHE A 99 31.39 9.00 22.36
N TYR A 100 30.10 9.24 22.12
CA TYR A 100 29.06 8.20 22.27
C TYR A 100 29.18 7.13 21.18
N ASN A 101 29.62 7.51 19.98
CA ASN A 101 29.89 6.56 18.91
C ASN A 101 31.10 5.65 19.22
N GLN A 102 32.16 6.14 19.86
CA GLN A 102 33.27 5.29 20.27
C GLN A 102 32.88 4.30 21.39
N ARG A 103 31.85 4.64 22.17
CA ARG A 103 31.31 3.79 23.26
C ARG A 103 30.21 2.84 22.82
N ASN A 104 29.90 2.76 21.52
CA ASN A 104 28.85 1.89 20.98
C ASN A 104 27.49 2.06 21.65
N THR A 105 27.13 3.30 21.99
CA THR A 105 25.83 3.59 22.59
C THR A 105 24.68 3.28 21.63
N ALA A 106 23.69 2.54 22.12
CA ALA A 106 22.51 2.08 21.35
C ALA A 106 21.18 2.69 21.83
N ILE A 107 21.21 3.55 22.86
CA ILE A 107 20.02 4.20 23.45
C ILE A 107 20.29 5.70 23.56
N LEU A 108 19.30 6.54 23.24
CA LEU A 108 19.43 7.99 23.37
C LEU A 108 19.31 8.43 24.83
N ASN A 109 20.42 8.83 25.44
CA ASN A 109 20.40 9.42 26.75
C ASN A 109 20.09 10.93 26.74
N LYS A 110 20.07 11.57 27.92
CA LYS A 110 19.70 12.99 28.05
C LYS A 110 20.62 13.92 27.24
N ILE A 111 21.92 13.63 27.22
CA ILE A 111 22.91 14.43 26.49
C ILE A 111 22.72 14.28 24.97
N LEU A 112 22.54 13.05 24.48
CA LEU A 112 22.26 12.82 23.06
C LEU A 112 20.95 13.47 22.63
N ASN A 113 19.89 13.37 23.43
CA ASN A 113 18.62 14.06 23.15
C ASN A 113 18.82 15.59 23.09
N LEU A 114 19.61 16.17 24.00
CA LEU A 114 19.96 17.59 23.95
C LEU A 114 20.69 17.92 22.66
N VAL A 115 21.69 17.15 22.25
CA VAL A 115 22.43 17.37 20.99
C VAL A 115 21.52 17.31 19.77
N LEU A 116 20.60 16.35 19.71
CA LEU A 116 19.62 16.27 18.61
C LEU A 116 18.69 17.48 18.59
N GLU A 117 18.19 17.92 19.75
CA GLU A 117 17.39 19.13 19.89
C GLU A 117 18.17 20.38 19.47
N MET A 118 19.48 20.42 19.77
CA MET A 118 20.37 21.47 19.31
C MET A 118 20.40 21.54 17.79
N ILE A 119 20.68 20.43 17.12
CA ILE A 119 20.74 20.39 15.66
C ILE A 119 19.40 20.78 15.02
N GLU A 120 18.28 20.29 15.56
CA GLU A 120 16.94 20.61 15.08
C GLU A 120 16.58 22.10 15.19
N LYS A 121 17.19 22.85 16.12
CA LYS A 121 16.95 24.29 16.31
C LYS A 121 17.93 25.19 15.55
N VAL A 122 18.97 24.64 14.90
CA VAL A 122 19.97 25.39 14.10
C VAL A 122 19.89 25.20 12.56
N PRO A 123 18.76 24.79 11.93
CA PRO A 123 18.79 24.08 10.66
C PRO A 123 19.33 24.87 9.45
N SER A 124 18.94 26.14 9.29
CA SER A 124 19.25 26.93 8.09
C SER A 124 20.68 27.49 8.02
N ARG A 125 21.55 27.15 9.00
CA ARG A 125 22.84 27.83 9.18
C ARG A 125 23.99 26.92 9.62
N ILE A 126 23.81 25.60 9.55
CA ILE A 126 24.94 24.68 9.74
C ILE A 126 25.97 24.99 8.64
N PRO A 127 27.22 25.35 8.99
CA PRO A 127 28.24 25.63 8.00
C PRO A 127 28.51 24.40 7.14
N GLY A 128 28.52 24.59 5.81
CA GLY A 128 28.68 23.48 4.87
C GLY A 128 29.98 22.69 5.07
N ASP A 129 31.07 23.35 5.47
CA ASP A 129 32.36 22.74 5.80
C ASP A 129 32.33 21.83 7.05
N ARG A 130 31.32 21.99 7.92
CA ARG A 130 31.13 21.19 9.15
C ARG A 130 30.02 20.16 9.02
N SER A 131 29.10 20.37 8.08
CA SER A 131 27.92 19.55 7.88
C SER A 131 28.23 18.07 7.56
N LEU A 132 29.28 17.80 6.78
CA LEU A 132 29.67 16.43 6.40
C LEU A 132 30.11 15.60 7.61
N GLY A 133 30.96 16.16 8.48
CA GLY A 133 31.41 15.48 9.70
C GLY A 133 30.24 15.21 10.65
N LEU A 134 29.32 16.17 10.78
CA LEU A 134 28.11 15.99 11.57
C LEU A 134 27.20 14.89 11.00
N ALA A 135 26.97 14.90 9.69
CA ALA A 135 26.16 13.89 9.02
C ALA A 135 26.75 12.47 9.21
N GLY A 136 28.07 12.33 9.10
CA GLY A 136 28.76 11.05 9.35
C GLY A 136 28.53 10.52 10.77
N GLN A 137 28.65 11.38 11.79
CA GLN A 137 28.44 10.98 13.18
C GLN A 137 26.98 10.62 13.48
N LEU A 138 26.02 11.38 12.93
CA LEU A 138 24.59 11.10 13.07
C LEU A 138 24.20 9.80 12.37
N TRP A 139 24.78 9.51 11.20
CA TRP A 139 24.55 8.26 10.49
C TRP A 139 25.08 7.05 11.28
N SER A 140 26.27 7.17 11.88
CA SER A 140 26.80 6.14 12.78
C SER A 140 25.87 5.87 13.96
N LEU A 141 25.35 6.93 14.59
CA LEU A 141 24.40 6.80 15.69
C LEU A 141 23.08 6.16 15.22
N TYR A 142 22.55 6.60 14.08
CA TYR A 142 21.31 6.09 13.48
C TYR A 142 21.33 4.57 13.29
N ASN A 143 22.45 4.02 12.86
CA ASN A 143 22.59 2.58 12.61
C ASN A 143 22.62 1.73 13.89
N ARG A 144 22.68 2.36 15.07
CA ARG A 144 22.81 1.67 16.36
C ARG A 144 21.56 1.79 17.22
N VAL A 145 20.92 2.96 17.22
CA VAL A 145 19.66 3.18 17.93
C VAL A 145 18.52 2.39 17.29
N GLN A 146 17.47 2.10 18.05
CA GLN A 146 16.33 1.27 17.61
C GLN A 146 14.99 1.96 17.89
N GLY A 147 13.94 1.54 17.19
CA GLY A 147 12.58 2.06 17.39
C GLY A 147 12.45 3.57 17.11
N ASP A 148 11.59 4.24 17.88
CA ASP A 148 11.22 5.66 17.71
C ASP A 148 12.43 6.62 17.79
N GLU A 149 13.52 6.19 18.42
CA GLU A 149 14.77 6.96 18.49
C GLU A 149 15.39 7.18 17.10
N LYS A 150 15.19 6.25 16.16
CA LYS A 150 15.67 6.37 14.78
C LYS A 150 15.07 7.58 14.08
N VAL A 151 13.80 7.89 14.31
CA VAL A 151 13.11 9.04 13.70
C VAL A 151 13.75 10.35 14.16
N LYS A 152 14.04 10.48 15.46
CA LYS A 152 14.72 11.66 16.01
C LYS A 152 16.12 11.87 15.39
N VAL A 153 16.92 10.79 15.33
CA VAL A 153 18.25 10.87 14.73
C VAL A 153 18.16 11.19 13.23
N MET A 154 17.18 10.61 12.51
CA MET A 154 16.98 10.84 11.08
C MET A 154 16.58 12.30 10.76
N LYS A 155 15.83 12.97 11.64
CA LYS A 155 15.54 14.41 11.50
C LYS A 155 16.79 15.26 11.57
N ALA A 156 17.60 15.08 12.61
CA ALA A 156 18.87 15.78 12.77
C ALA A 156 19.84 15.46 11.61
N TYR A 157 19.90 14.19 11.20
CA TYR A 157 20.70 13.76 10.06
C TYR A 157 20.24 14.43 8.76
N SER A 158 18.93 14.50 8.52
CA SER A 158 18.38 15.17 7.34
C SER A 158 18.81 16.64 7.31
N ILE A 159 18.69 17.37 8.43
CA ILE A 159 19.15 18.76 8.54
C ILE A 159 20.64 18.89 8.22
N ALA A 160 21.48 18.02 8.80
CA ALA A 160 22.92 18.06 8.54
C ALA A 160 23.22 17.82 7.05
N VAL A 161 22.55 16.87 6.41
CA VAL A 161 22.74 16.56 4.99
C VAL A 161 22.28 17.70 4.08
N CYS A 162 21.18 18.39 4.40
CA CYS A 162 20.71 19.56 3.65
C CYS A 162 21.73 20.70 3.56
N ALA A 163 22.58 20.80 4.58
CA ALA A 163 23.61 21.84 4.68
C ALA A 163 24.87 21.51 3.89
N ILE A 164 25.03 20.26 3.42
CA ILE A 164 26.18 19.84 2.62
C ILE A 164 26.07 20.43 1.20
N PRO A 165 27.16 21.05 0.66
CA PRO A 165 27.20 21.48 -0.74
C PRO A 165 26.85 20.34 -1.71
N ARG A 166 26.07 20.63 -2.77
CA ARG A 166 25.51 19.61 -3.67
C ARG A 166 26.54 18.63 -4.26
N ASN A 167 27.73 19.12 -4.60
CA ASN A 167 28.82 18.30 -5.14
C ASN A 167 29.48 17.35 -4.12
N GLN A 168 29.10 17.45 -2.84
CA GLN A 168 29.66 16.67 -1.72
C GLN A 168 28.61 15.82 -0.99
N VAL A 169 27.33 15.92 -1.37
CA VAL A 169 26.24 15.22 -0.66
C VAL A 169 26.34 13.69 -0.80
N GLY A 170 26.96 13.19 -1.88
CA GLY A 170 27.22 11.77 -2.10
C GLY A 170 26.00 10.86 -1.84
N GLU A 171 26.23 9.76 -1.14
CA GLU A 171 25.22 8.75 -0.80
C GLU A 171 24.24 9.19 0.31
N HIS A 172 24.51 10.31 0.99
CA HIS A 172 23.75 10.70 2.17
C HIS A 172 22.26 10.93 1.88
N THR A 173 21.93 11.50 0.72
CA THR A 173 20.54 11.70 0.27
C THR A 173 19.85 10.36 0.03
N THR A 174 20.53 9.42 -0.63
CA THR A 174 20.02 8.06 -0.90
C THR A 174 19.74 7.31 0.40
N ASN A 175 20.59 7.50 1.42
CA ASN A 175 20.38 6.94 2.75
C ASN A 175 19.08 7.43 3.37
N ILE A 176 18.83 8.75 3.36
CA ILE A 176 17.57 9.31 3.90
C ILE A 176 16.38 8.74 3.13
N ILE A 177 16.40 8.83 1.80
CA ILE A 177 15.30 8.35 0.93
C ILE A 177 14.98 6.89 1.21
N THR A 178 16.00 6.02 1.22
CA THR A 178 15.81 4.58 1.38
C THR A 178 15.31 4.22 2.77
N GLN A 179 15.90 4.81 3.81
CA GLN A 179 15.53 4.52 5.19
C GLN A 179 14.14 5.03 5.53
N VAL A 180 13.84 6.30 5.23
CA VAL A 180 12.52 6.88 5.50
C VAL A 180 11.42 6.17 4.72
N ALA A 181 11.69 5.77 3.46
CA ALA A 181 10.72 5.01 2.68
C ALA A 181 10.37 3.63 3.30
N SER A 182 11.28 3.05 4.10
CA SER A 182 11.09 1.77 4.76
C SER A 182 10.32 1.85 6.09
N TYR A 183 10.24 3.04 6.69
CA TYR A 183 9.56 3.27 7.98
C TYR A 183 8.11 2.82 8.00
N ASN A 184 7.56 2.48 9.17
CA ASN A 184 6.13 2.24 9.32
C ASN A 184 5.33 3.52 8.96
N LEU A 185 4.00 3.42 8.87
CA LEU A 185 3.18 4.55 8.44
C LEU A 185 3.32 5.77 9.36
N GLY A 186 3.30 5.58 10.69
CA GLY A 186 3.39 6.69 11.65
C GLY A 186 4.70 7.47 11.52
N ASP A 187 5.82 6.75 11.48
CA ASP A 187 7.15 7.33 11.36
C ASP A 187 7.36 8.01 9.99
N LEU A 188 6.82 7.42 8.91
CA LEU A 188 6.84 8.03 7.57
C LEU A 188 6.05 9.34 7.54
N GLU A 189 4.85 9.35 8.13
CA GLU A 189 4.01 10.54 8.23
C GLU A 189 4.71 11.65 9.02
N GLU A 190 5.35 11.29 10.14
CA GLU A 190 6.11 12.21 10.97
C GLU A 190 7.29 12.82 10.19
N MET A 191 8.06 11.98 9.47
CA MET A 191 9.18 12.45 8.65
C MET A 191 8.73 13.35 7.50
N LEU A 192 7.65 13.01 6.79
CA LEU A 192 7.13 13.84 5.70
C LEU A 192 6.56 15.17 6.22
N LYS A 193 5.92 15.16 7.40
CA LYS A 193 5.47 16.38 8.09
C LYS A 193 6.65 17.26 8.47
N PHE A 194 7.71 16.67 9.01
CA PHE A 194 8.94 17.37 9.35
C PHE A 194 9.59 18.01 8.10
N ILE A 195 9.84 17.23 7.04
CA ILE A 195 10.42 17.73 5.79
C ILE A 195 9.57 18.87 5.20
N SER A 196 8.24 18.75 5.27
CA SER A 196 7.31 19.78 4.78
C SER A 196 7.47 21.14 5.46
N GLN A 197 7.98 21.20 6.70
CA GLN A 197 8.21 22.47 7.40
C GLN A 197 9.35 23.28 6.76
N TYR A 198 10.30 22.61 6.11
CA TYR A 198 11.53 23.22 5.60
C TYR A 198 11.52 23.50 4.09
N LYS A 199 10.46 23.12 3.36
CA LYS A 199 10.36 23.30 1.89
C LYS A 199 10.54 24.74 1.41
N LYS A 200 10.23 25.73 2.24
CA LYS A 200 10.38 27.15 1.89
C LYS A 200 11.81 27.66 2.03
N GLU A 201 12.70 26.89 2.67
CA GLU A 201 14.08 27.29 2.90
C GLU A 201 14.96 27.05 1.68
N ASN A 202 14.74 25.94 0.97
CA ASN A 202 15.44 25.61 -0.28
C ASN A 202 14.67 24.52 -1.07
N ASN A 203 15.00 24.38 -2.37
CA ASN A 203 14.42 23.36 -3.24
C ASN A 203 14.83 21.92 -2.88
N TRP A 204 15.88 21.75 -2.07
CA TRP A 204 16.42 20.42 -1.73
C TRP A 204 15.44 19.60 -0.90
N TRP A 205 14.74 20.24 0.04
CA TRP A 205 13.70 19.57 0.84
C TRP A 205 12.53 19.08 -0.01
N GLU A 206 12.17 19.79 -1.08
CA GLU A 206 11.13 19.36 -2.02
C GLU A 206 11.60 18.16 -2.85
N GLU A 207 12.83 18.17 -3.34
CA GLU A 207 13.45 17.03 -4.04
C GLU A 207 13.54 15.79 -3.14
N LEU A 208 13.95 15.96 -1.88
CA LEU A 208 14.03 14.88 -0.89
C LEU A 208 12.66 14.26 -0.62
N GLU A 209 11.62 15.08 -0.40
CA GLU A 209 10.26 14.58 -0.17
C GLU A 209 9.76 13.77 -1.38
N LYS A 210 9.94 14.30 -2.60
CA LYS A 210 9.60 13.59 -3.84
C LYS A 210 10.31 12.24 -3.92
N GLY A 211 11.61 12.22 -3.64
CA GLY A 211 12.42 11.00 -3.63
C GLY A 211 11.90 9.95 -2.65
N ILE A 212 11.57 10.35 -1.42
CA ILE A 212 10.97 9.48 -0.40
C ILE A 212 9.64 8.90 -0.89
N VAL A 213 8.72 9.77 -1.35
CA VAL A 213 7.38 9.36 -1.80
C VAL A 213 7.47 8.34 -2.95
N ILE A 214 8.27 8.62 -3.98
CA ILE A 214 8.47 7.72 -5.12
C ILE A 214 9.07 6.39 -4.65
N ARG A 215 10.09 6.43 -3.79
CA ARG A 215 10.74 5.21 -3.28
C ARG A 215 9.81 4.36 -2.41
N THR A 216 8.95 4.98 -1.60
CA THR A 216 7.95 4.26 -0.81
C THR A 216 6.94 3.57 -1.73
N ILE A 217 6.44 4.28 -2.74
CA ILE A 217 5.49 3.77 -3.74
C ILE A 217 6.06 2.54 -4.47
N GLN A 218 7.32 2.58 -4.89
CA GLN A 218 7.99 1.45 -5.54
C GLN A 218 8.06 0.18 -4.68
N ASN A 219 8.00 0.30 -3.35
CA ASN A 219 8.11 -0.82 -2.41
C ASN A 219 6.81 -1.10 -1.64
N ILE A 220 5.70 -0.50 -2.04
CA ILE A 220 4.49 -0.40 -1.20
C ILE A 220 3.63 -1.67 -1.15
N HIS A 221 4.01 -2.69 -1.91
CA HIS A 221 3.25 -3.90 -2.22
C HIS A 221 2.76 -4.65 -0.97
N ASN A 222 3.52 -4.57 0.12
CA ASN A 222 3.19 -5.20 1.41
C ASN A 222 2.60 -4.23 2.44
N SER A 223 2.21 -3.01 2.04
CA SER A 223 1.78 -1.92 2.93
C SER A 223 0.65 -1.07 2.33
N PRO A 224 -0.56 -1.63 2.14
CA PRO A 224 -1.70 -0.91 1.55
C PRO A 224 -2.11 0.36 2.31
N ASN A 225 -1.92 0.38 3.63
CA ASN A 225 -2.15 1.56 4.46
C ASN A 225 -1.25 2.74 4.08
N LYS A 226 0.03 2.48 3.79
CA LYS A 226 0.95 3.51 3.26
C LYS A 226 0.49 4.00 1.90
N PHE A 227 -0.02 3.10 1.05
CA PHE A 227 -0.51 3.49 -0.26
C PHE A 227 -1.70 4.45 -0.15
N SER A 228 -2.69 4.12 0.68
CA SER A 228 -3.85 4.98 0.91
C SER A 228 -3.43 6.39 1.37
N PHE A 229 -2.53 6.48 2.34
CA PHE A 229 -1.98 7.76 2.81
C PHE A 229 -1.28 8.55 1.70
N LEU A 230 -0.33 7.93 1.00
CA LEU A 230 0.44 8.60 -0.04
C LEU A 230 -0.41 8.98 -1.24
N TYR A 231 -1.32 8.11 -1.66
CA TYR A 231 -2.23 8.37 -2.75
C TYR A 231 -3.14 9.56 -2.46
N LYS A 232 -3.69 9.66 -1.24
CA LYS A 232 -4.54 10.79 -0.84
C LYS A 232 -3.79 12.12 -0.80
N ARG A 233 -2.54 12.11 -0.32
CA ARG A 233 -1.77 13.34 -0.03
C ARG A 233 -0.86 13.79 -1.19
N TYR A 234 -0.35 12.85 -1.98
CA TYR A 234 0.68 13.07 -2.98
C TYR A 234 0.26 12.64 -4.38
N ARG A 235 -1.05 12.51 -4.67
CA ARG A 235 -1.57 12.09 -5.98
C ARG A 235 -0.88 12.75 -7.17
N GLY A 236 -0.60 14.06 -7.11
CA GLY A 236 0.07 14.80 -8.19
C GLY A 236 1.51 14.35 -8.49
N LEU A 237 2.14 13.55 -7.63
CA LEU A 237 3.46 12.95 -7.82
C LEU A 237 3.40 11.49 -8.28
N ILE A 238 2.20 10.88 -8.27
CA ILE A 238 1.99 9.48 -8.61
C ILE A 238 1.28 9.43 -9.97
N ASN A 239 2.00 9.04 -11.02
CA ASN A 239 1.37 8.82 -12.32
C ASN A 239 0.64 7.47 -12.38
N ASP A 240 -0.27 7.35 -13.34
CA ASP A 240 -1.07 6.14 -13.54
C ASP A 240 -0.20 4.91 -13.84
N ASP A 241 0.89 5.06 -14.59
CA ASP A 241 1.80 3.95 -14.90
C ASP A 241 2.42 3.32 -13.63
N ASN A 242 2.81 4.14 -12.65
CA ASN A 242 3.34 3.66 -11.38
C ASN A 242 2.26 2.89 -10.61
N ILE A 243 1.02 3.39 -10.60
CA ILE A 243 -0.09 2.72 -9.93
C ILE A 243 -0.42 1.40 -10.64
N GLY A 244 -0.49 1.40 -11.97
CA GLY A 244 -0.73 0.20 -12.77
C GLY A 244 0.31 -0.90 -12.48
N ASN A 245 1.60 -0.55 -12.43
CA ASN A 245 2.66 -1.49 -12.08
C ASN A 245 2.53 -2.07 -10.67
N ILE A 246 2.16 -1.25 -9.68
CA ILE A 246 1.94 -1.69 -8.30
C ILE A 246 0.74 -2.63 -8.26
N LEU A 247 -0.38 -2.23 -8.84
CA LEU A 247 -1.60 -3.03 -8.87
C LEU A 247 -1.39 -4.34 -9.62
N SER A 248 -0.62 -4.35 -10.71
CA SER A 248 -0.21 -5.58 -11.40
C SER A 248 0.45 -6.56 -10.45
N LYS A 249 1.43 -6.10 -9.67
CA LYS A 249 2.18 -6.96 -8.74
C LYS A 249 1.34 -7.35 -7.53
N VAL A 250 0.51 -6.45 -6.99
CA VAL A 250 -0.43 -6.75 -5.91
C VAL A 250 -1.42 -7.82 -6.35
N ILE A 251 -1.98 -7.72 -7.55
CA ILE A 251 -2.96 -8.69 -8.04
C ILE A 251 -2.29 -10.05 -8.30
N THR A 252 -1.08 -10.07 -8.86
CA THR A 252 -0.47 -11.32 -9.38
C THR A 252 0.60 -11.97 -8.51
N GLN A 253 1.29 -11.24 -7.63
CA GLN A 253 2.54 -11.70 -6.98
C GLN A 253 2.51 -11.68 -5.45
N VAL A 254 1.66 -10.88 -4.80
CA VAL A 254 1.66 -10.81 -3.32
C VAL A 254 0.88 -11.97 -2.71
N ALA A 255 1.28 -12.37 -1.51
CA ALA A 255 0.59 -13.41 -0.73
C ALA A 255 -0.87 -13.05 -0.44
N ASP A 256 -1.73 -14.06 -0.30
CA ASP A 256 -3.19 -13.92 -0.18
C ASP A 256 -3.60 -13.01 1.00
N GLY A 257 -3.02 -13.24 2.19
CA GLY A 257 -3.26 -12.38 3.35
C GLY A 257 -2.82 -10.90 3.18
N VAL A 258 -1.99 -10.60 2.18
CA VAL A 258 -1.63 -9.21 1.81
C VAL A 258 -2.64 -8.65 0.80
N PHE A 259 -3.08 -9.45 -0.17
CA PHE A 259 -4.06 -9.03 -1.18
C PHE A 259 -5.41 -8.62 -0.56
N ILE A 260 -5.90 -9.37 0.43
CA ILE A 260 -7.13 -9.01 1.17
C ILE A 260 -7.05 -7.58 1.73
N LYS A 261 -5.87 -7.18 2.22
CA LYS A 261 -5.64 -5.84 2.76
C LYS A 261 -5.64 -4.75 1.69
N TRP A 262 -5.50 -5.11 0.41
CA TRP A 262 -5.51 -4.22 -0.74
C TRP A 262 -6.88 -4.08 -1.41
N GLU A 263 -7.83 -4.98 -1.15
CA GLU A 263 -9.13 -5.01 -1.85
C GLU A 263 -9.81 -3.63 -1.82
N SER A 264 -9.87 -3.00 -0.65
CA SER A 264 -10.49 -1.69 -0.50
C SER A 264 -9.84 -0.59 -1.36
N GLN A 265 -8.50 -0.61 -1.50
CA GLN A 265 -7.76 0.34 -2.32
C GLN A 265 -7.93 0.04 -3.81
N ILE A 266 -7.90 -1.25 -4.20
CA ILE A 266 -8.16 -1.66 -5.60
C ILE A 266 -9.54 -1.18 -6.03
N VAL A 267 -10.55 -1.41 -5.18
CA VAL A 267 -11.93 -0.97 -5.44
C VAL A 267 -12.01 0.54 -5.55
N GLU A 268 -11.42 1.27 -4.59
CA GLU A 268 -11.42 2.73 -4.60
C GLU A 268 -10.81 3.31 -5.89
N ILE A 269 -9.64 2.79 -6.29
CA ILE A 269 -8.94 3.25 -7.50
C ILE A 269 -9.77 2.92 -8.74
N ALA A 270 -10.28 1.70 -8.89
CA ALA A 270 -11.06 1.32 -10.08
C ALA A 270 -12.35 2.15 -10.24
N VAL A 271 -12.97 2.55 -9.13
CA VAL A 271 -14.17 3.40 -9.16
C VAL A 271 -13.81 4.82 -9.56
N LYS A 272 -12.78 5.42 -8.95
CA LYS A 272 -12.43 6.83 -9.15
C LYS A 272 -11.62 7.12 -10.41
N GLU A 273 -10.74 6.20 -10.80
CA GLU A 273 -9.74 6.40 -11.85
C GLU A 273 -10.12 5.64 -13.12
N GLY A 274 -10.75 6.34 -14.07
CA GLY A 274 -11.22 5.75 -15.32
C GLY A 274 -10.10 5.11 -16.16
N SER A 275 -8.91 5.72 -16.20
CA SER A 275 -7.73 5.24 -16.94
C SER A 275 -7.22 3.89 -16.43
N LEU A 276 -7.26 3.67 -15.11
CA LEU A 276 -6.78 2.44 -14.47
C LEU A 276 -7.86 1.36 -14.36
N ARG A 277 -9.13 1.72 -14.47
CA ARG A 277 -10.27 0.81 -14.31
C ARG A 277 -10.20 -0.40 -15.24
N GLU A 278 -10.00 -0.16 -16.54
CA GLU A 278 -9.96 -1.24 -17.53
C GLU A 278 -8.80 -2.19 -17.27
N PHE A 279 -7.64 -1.64 -16.93
CA PHE A 279 -6.47 -2.40 -16.51
C PHE A 279 -6.78 -3.30 -15.30
N ILE A 280 -7.34 -2.74 -14.22
CA ILE A 280 -7.68 -3.48 -13.00
C ILE A 280 -8.68 -4.60 -13.30
N ILE A 281 -9.76 -4.30 -14.03
CA ILE A 281 -10.77 -5.29 -14.41
C ILE A 281 -10.14 -6.42 -15.21
N SER A 282 -9.30 -6.10 -16.20
CA SER A 282 -8.60 -7.10 -17.02
C SER A 282 -7.65 -7.96 -16.18
N SER A 283 -6.87 -7.35 -15.29
CA SER A 283 -5.95 -8.07 -14.41
C SER A 283 -6.68 -9.02 -13.45
N LEU A 284 -7.78 -8.57 -12.83
CA LEU A 284 -8.60 -9.42 -11.95
C LEU A 284 -9.22 -10.59 -12.73
N LYS A 285 -9.75 -10.34 -13.94
CA LYS A 285 -10.30 -11.41 -14.79
C LYS A 285 -9.24 -12.43 -15.16
N SER A 286 -8.07 -11.99 -15.62
CA SER A 286 -6.96 -12.86 -16.00
C SER A 286 -6.49 -13.72 -14.83
N MET A 287 -6.47 -13.16 -13.63
CA MET A 287 -6.12 -13.88 -12.42
C MET A 287 -7.16 -14.95 -12.04
N VAL A 288 -8.46 -14.63 -12.16
CA VAL A 288 -9.54 -15.61 -11.94
C VAL A 288 -9.47 -16.75 -12.96
N GLU A 289 -9.26 -16.43 -14.24
CA GLU A 289 -9.18 -17.41 -15.33
C GLU A 289 -7.89 -18.24 -15.30
N GLY A 290 -6.82 -17.73 -14.68
CA GLY A 290 -5.52 -18.37 -14.64
C GLY A 290 -5.54 -19.73 -13.92
N PRO A 291 -4.98 -20.81 -14.50
CA PRO A 291 -4.97 -22.14 -13.87
C PRO A 291 -4.07 -22.20 -12.64
N ASN A 292 -3.11 -21.28 -12.50
CA ASN A 292 -2.04 -21.32 -11.49
C ASN A 292 -2.42 -20.75 -10.12
N PHE A 293 -3.64 -20.20 -9.96
CA PHE A 293 -4.09 -19.62 -8.71
C PHE A 293 -4.95 -20.60 -7.91
N LYS A 294 -4.84 -20.55 -6.58
CA LYS A 294 -5.72 -21.31 -5.67
C LYS A 294 -7.14 -20.74 -5.69
N ASP A 295 -8.13 -21.58 -5.37
CA ASP A 295 -9.53 -21.17 -5.41
C ASP A 295 -9.88 -20.05 -4.43
N GLU A 296 -9.28 -20.04 -3.23
CA GLU A 296 -9.44 -18.94 -2.26
C GLU A 296 -9.09 -17.59 -2.89
N ARG A 297 -7.90 -17.52 -3.49
CA ARG A 297 -7.39 -16.32 -4.12
C ARG A 297 -8.18 -15.91 -5.38
N ARG A 298 -8.70 -16.88 -6.14
CA ARG A 298 -9.66 -16.60 -7.23
C ARG A 298 -10.95 -15.99 -6.71
N ILE A 299 -11.49 -16.52 -5.62
CA ILE A 299 -12.73 -16.05 -5.00
C ILE A 299 -12.56 -14.62 -4.49
N GLU A 300 -11.44 -14.29 -3.84
CA GLU A 300 -11.13 -12.93 -3.39
C GLU A 300 -11.07 -11.93 -4.56
N ALA A 301 -10.29 -12.25 -5.61
CA ALA A 301 -10.20 -11.40 -6.79
C ALA A 301 -11.55 -11.21 -7.49
N LEU A 302 -12.38 -12.25 -7.52
CA LEU A 302 -13.71 -12.20 -8.08
C LEU A 302 -14.67 -11.35 -7.24
N ASN A 303 -14.63 -11.49 -5.92
CA ASN A 303 -15.42 -10.65 -5.02
C ASN A 303 -15.01 -9.17 -5.15
N THR A 304 -13.70 -8.90 -5.20
CA THR A 304 -13.16 -7.55 -5.46
C THR A 304 -13.69 -6.99 -6.79
N LEU A 305 -13.65 -7.78 -7.87
CA LEU A 305 -14.19 -7.39 -9.18
C LEU A 305 -15.70 -7.10 -9.11
N LEU A 306 -16.46 -7.95 -8.44
CA LEU A 306 -17.90 -7.77 -8.29
C LEU A 306 -18.24 -6.51 -7.47
N GLU A 307 -17.45 -6.18 -6.46
CA GLU A 307 -17.61 -4.94 -5.70
C GLU A 307 -17.31 -3.70 -6.56
N VAL A 308 -16.28 -3.74 -7.41
CA VAL A 308 -16.00 -2.68 -8.39
C VAL A 308 -17.19 -2.46 -9.31
N VAL A 309 -17.73 -3.55 -9.87
CA VAL A 309 -18.85 -3.53 -10.81
C VAL A 309 -20.11 -2.97 -10.15
N ASP A 310 -20.41 -3.40 -8.93
CA ASP A 310 -21.56 -2.93 -8.15
C ASP A 310 -21.47 -1.42 -7.87
N LYS A 311 -20.32 -0.93 -7.38
CA LYS A 311 -20.10 0.50 -7.09
C LYS A 311 -20.13 1.40 -8.32
N LEU A 312 -19.74 0.88 -9.48
CA LEU A 312 -19.80 1.64 -10.74
C LEU A 312 -21.23 1.77 -11.28
N GLY A 313 -22.13 0.83 -10.97
CA GLY A 313 -23.52 0.84 -11.44
C GLY A 313 -23.65 0.86 -12.97
N ASN A 314 -22.63 0.41 -13.72
CA ASN A 314 -22.60 0.51 -15.16
C ASN A 314 -23.28 -0.71 -15.81
N ASN A 315 -24.44 -0.49 -16.44
CA ASN A 315 -25.22 -1.55 -17.07
C ASN A 315 -24.47 -2.35 -18.14
N ASN A 316 -23.63 -1.69 -18.96
CA ASN A 316 -22.86 -2.39 -19.99
C ASN A 316 -21.79 -3.29 -19.36
N LEU A 317 -21.12 -2.80 -18.32
CA LEU A 317 -20.14 -3.59 -17.56
C LEU A 317 -20.83 -4.76 -16.85
N ASN A 318 -21.99 -4.55 -16.24
CA ASN A 318 -22.80 -5.62 -15.63
C ASN A 318 -23.09 -6.73 -16.64
N ILE A 319 -23.48 -6.37 -17.86
CA ILE A 319 -23.73 -7.34 -18.93
C ILE A 319 -22.44 -8.10 -19.28
N GLN A 320 -21.34 -7.39 -19.54
CA GLN A 320 -20.06 -8.01 -19.89
C GLN A 320 -19.56 -8.98 -18.81
N ILE A 321 -19.64 -8.59 -17.54
CA ILE A 321 -19.23 -9.42 -16.42
C ILE A 321 -20.21 -10.56 -16.20
N GLY A 322 -21.51 -10.32 -16.33
CA GLY A 322 -22.53 -11.36 -16.26
C GLY A 322 -22.32 -12.45 -17.32
N GLU A 323 -22.08 -12.08 -18.58
CA GLU A 323 -21.78 -13.01 -19.66
C GLU A 323 -20.44 -13.74 -19.46
N TRP A 324 -19.45 -13.05 -18.91
CA TRP A 324 -18.16 -13.66 -18.57
C TRP A 324 -18.30 -14.74 -17.49
N LEU A 325 -19.07 -14.48 -16.42
CA LEU A 325 -19.33 -15.45 -15.36
C LEU A 325 -20.01 -16.73 -15.85
N LEU A 326 -20.86 -16.65 -16.88
CA LEU A 326 -21.49 -17.85 -17.48
C LEU A 326 -20.46 -18.83 -18.03
N LYS A 327 -19.32 -18.32 -18.53
CA LYS A 327 -18.25 -19.15 -19.09
C LYS A 327 -17.54 -20.00 -18.03
N PHE A 328 -17.74 -19.76 -16.74
CA PHE A 328 -17.06 -20.52 -15.69
C PHE A 328 -17.43 -22.01 -15.71
N ALA A 329 -18.66 -22.35 -16.07
CA ALA A 329 -19.06 -23.74 -16.25
C ALA A 329 -18.30 -24.43 -17.40
N GLU A 330 -17.74 -23.67 -18.33
CA GLU A 330 -17.00 -24.16 -19.49
C GLU A 330 -15.49 -24.27 -19.22
N ILE A 331 -14.99 -23.72 -18.11
CA ILE A 331 -13.56 -23.71 -17.74
C ILE A 331 -13.31 -24.75 -16.64
N PRO A 332 -12.57 -25.84 -16.90
CA PRO A 332 -12.48 -26.99 -15.98
C PRO A 332 -12.13 -26.64 -14.54
N HIS A 333 -11.11 -25.82 -14.31
CA HIS A 333 -10.68 -25.42 -12.97
C HIS A 333 -11.61 -24.40 -12.28
N LEU A 334 -12.58 -23.83 -13.00
CA LEU A 334 -13.61 -22.93 -12.44
C LEU A 334 -14.96 -23.63 -12.23
N GLN A 335 -15.13 -24.87 -12.69
CA GLN A 335 -16.41 -25.60 -12.58
C GLN A 335 -16.88 -25.76 -11.13
N GLN A 336 -15.95 -25.86 -10.17
CA GLN A 336 -16.30 -26.01 -8.75
C GLN A 336 -16.98 -24.77 -8.17
N ILE A 337 -16.60 -23.58 -8.64
CA ILE A 337 -17.17 -22.31 -8.17
C ILE A 337 -18.32 -21.80 -9.06
N ALA A 338 -18.47 -22.34 -10.27
CA ALA A 338 -19.42 -21.88 -11.27
C ALA A 338 -20.88 -21.78 -10.78
N PRO A 339 -21.47 -22.75 -10.04
CA PRO A 339 -22.87 -22.66 -9.61
C PRO A 339 -23.18 -21.39 -8.81
N LYS A 340 -22.29 -21.01 -7.89
CA LYS A 340 -22.42 -19.79 -7.09
C LYS A 340 -22.41 -18.54 -7.98
N TYR A 341 -21.52 -18.48 -8.96
CA TYR A 341 -21.32 -17.29 -9.77
C TYR A 341 -22.25 -17.18 -10.99
N ILE A 342 -22.86 -18.28 -11.46
CA ILE A 342 -23.96 -18.21 -12.42
C ILE A 342 -25.21 -17.59 -11.76
N LYS A 343 -25.45 -17.84 -10.48
CA LYS A 343 -26.48 -17.10 -9.72
C LYS A 343 -26.18 -15.60 -9.72
N LYS A 344 -24.92 -15.20 -9.53
CA LYS A 344 -24.51 -13.79 -9.62
C LYS A 344 -24.65 -13.23 -11.04
N SER A 345 -24.36 -14.02 -12.07
CA SER A 345 -24.61 -13.66 -13.47
C SER A 345 -26.09 -13.34 -13.72
N LYS A 346 -27.01 -14.12 -13.14
CA LYS A 346 -28.45 -13.84 -13.21
C LYS A 346 -28.82 -12.49 -12.63
N GLU A 347 -28.22 -12.11 -11.50
CA GLU A 347 -28.42 -10.79 -10.88
C GLU A 347 -27.92 -9.67 -11.80
N LEU A 348 -26.72 -9.80 -12.37
CA LEU A 348 -26.11 -8.77 -13.23
C LEU A 348 -26.82 -8.61 -14.58
N LEU A 349 -27.22 -9.72 -15.22
CA LEU A 349 -27.88 -9.71 -16.52
C LEU A 349 -29.37 -9.39 -16.44
N GLY A 350 -30.01 -9.64 -15.29
CA GLY A 350 -31.45 -9.46 -15.10
C GLY A 350 -32.25 -10.17 -16.19
N ARG A 351 -33.05 -9.40 -16.94
CA ARG A 351 -33.90 -9.94 -18.03
C ARG A 351 -33.10 -10.62 -19.15
N LYS A 352 -31.83 -10.25 -19.36
CA LYS A 352 -30.97 -10.83 -20.40
C LYS A 352 -30.47 -12.23 -20.04
N PHE A 353 -30.47 -12.60 -18.75
CA PHE A 353 -29.96 -13.89 -18.28
C PHE A 353 -30.60 -15.06 -19.02
N LYS A 354 -31.94 -15.04 -19.13
CA LYS A 354 -32.73 -16.09 -19.82
C LYS A 354 -32.25 -16.29 -21.26
N ILE A 355 -31.97 -15.21 -21.98
CA ILE A 355 -31.50 -15.28 -23.37
C ILE A 355 -30.10 -15.90 -23.40
N SER A 356 -29.18 -15.39 -22.58
CA SER A 356 -27.78 -15.84 -22.55
C SER A 356 -27.63 -17.31 -22.14
N ILE A 357 -28.29 -17.75 -21.06
CA ILE A 357 -28.22 -19.15 -20.60
C ILE A 357 -28.87 -20.10 -21.62
N SER A 358 -29.98 -19.68 -22.23
CA SER A 358 -30.66 -20.47 -23.27
C SER A 358 -29.80 -20.64 -24.52
N SER A 359 -29.08 -19.60 -24.93
CA SER A 359 -28.14 -19.70 -26.07
C SER A 359 -27.05 -20.73 -25.78
N LYS A 360 -26.42 -20.64 -24.60
CA LYS A 360 -25.36 -21.57 -24.17
C LYS A 360 -25.84 -23.03 -24.13
N VAL A 361 -27.00 -23.28 -23.55
CA VAL A 361 -27.60 -24.62 -23.48
C VAL A 361 -28.00 -25.10 -24.87
N GLY A 362 -28.64 -24.25 -25.67
CA GLY A 362 -29.04 -24.59 -27.03
C GLY A 362 -27.86 -24.93 -27.94
N GLU A 363 -26.79 -24.15 -27.91
CA GLU A 363 -25.55 -24.41 -28.64
C GLU A 363 -24.90 -25.73 -28.21
N LEU A 364 -24.82 -25.97 -26.89
CA LEU A 364 -24.27 -27.21 -26.36
C LEU A 364 -25.11 -28.42 -26.80
N CYS A 365 -26.43 -28.38 -26.65
CA CYS A 365 -27.31 -29.49 -26.99
C CYS A 365 -27.49 -29.71 -28.50
N LYS A 366 -27.21 -28.72 -29.35
CA LYS A 366 -27.12 -28.88 -30.82
C LYS A 366 -25.83 -29.55 -31.29
N SER A 367 -24.80 -29.60 -30.45
CA SER A 367 -23.52 -30.20 -30.80
C SER A 367 -23.64 -31.74 -30.89
N SER A 368 -22.60 -32.40 -31.41
CA SER A 368 -22.59 -33.87 -31.44
C SER A 368 -22.68 -34.45 -30.03
N LEU A 369 -23.28 -35.64 -29.88
CA LEU A 369 -23.39 -36.31 -28.57
C LEU A 369 -22.02 -36.50 -27.89
N GLN A 370 -20.96 -36.72 -28.66
CA GLN A 370 -19.59 -36.78 -28.14
C GLN A 370 -19.13 -35.44 -27.52
N ALA A 371 -19.46 -34.32 -28.17
CA ALA A 371 -19.17 -32.99 -27.65
C ALA A 371 -19.99 -32.67 -26.38
N VAL A 372 -21.26 -33.12 -26.33
CA VAL A 372 -22.08 -32.98 -25.13
C VAL A 372 -21.53 -33.82 -23.99
N ASN A 373 -21.15 -35.08 -24.25
CA ASN A 373 -20.62 -36.00 -23.26
C ASN A 373 -19.30 -35.51 -22.66
N THR A 374 -18.40 -34.97 -23.50
CA THR A 374 -17.15 -34.34 -23.03
C THR A 374 -17.38 -33.08 -22.20
N LYS A 375 -18.51 -32.40 -22.39
CA LYS A 375 -18.94 -31.22 -21.61
C LYS A 375 -20.09 -31.53 -20.65
N TYR A 376 -20.23 -32.79 -20.23
CA TYR A 376 -21.32 -33.23 -19.36
C TYR A 376 -21.39 -32.41 -18.05
N SER A 377 -20.25 -32.11 -17.43
CA SER A 377 -20.19 -31.33 -16.20
C SER A 377 -20.75 -29.91 -16.39
N THR A 378 -20.45 -29.26 -17.53
CA THR A 378 -21.01 -27.96 -17.90
C THR A 378 -22.53 -28.01 -18.03
N LEU A 379 -23.06 -28.98 -18.78
CA LEU A 379 -24.51 -29.14 -18.94
C LEU A 379 -25.19 -29.41 -17.60
N ASN A 380 -24.57 -30.22 -16.74
CA ASN A 380 -25.06 -30.54 -15.42
C ASN A 380 -25.15 -29.28 -14.54
N ILE A 381 -24.19 -28.36 -14.61
CA ILE A 381 -24.25 -27.07 -13.90
C ILE A 381 -25.38 -26.20 -14.44
N TYR A 382 -25.53 -26.10 -15.77
CA TYR A 382 -26.61 -25.30 -16.38
C TYR A 382 -28.01 -25.81 -16.02
N LEU A 383 -28.15 -27.11 -15.70
CA LEU A 383 -29.41 -27.71 -15.29
C LEU A 383 -29.96 -27.10 -13.99
N ASP A 384 -29.12 -26.57 -13.10
CA ASP A 384 -29.54 -25.86 -11.89
C ASP A 384 -30.36 -24.60 -12.20
N PHE A 385 -30.26 -24.09 -13.43
CA PHE A 385 -30.91 -22.87 -13.90
C PHE A 385 -31.96 -23.16 -14.98
N GLN A 386 -32.44 -24.41 -15.07
CA GLN A 386 -33.36 -24.85 -16.12
C GLN A 386 -34.67 -24.05 -16.20
N ASN A 387 -35.14 -23.51 -15.06
CA ASN A 387 -36.34 -22.67 -15.03
C ASN A 387 -36.17 -21.35 -15.80
N ASP A 388 -34.94 -20.93 -16.04
CA ASP A 388 -34.61 -19.74 -16.82
C ASP A 388 -34.38 -20.05 -18.30
N TRP A 389 -34.53 -21.31 -18.74
CA TRP A 389 -34.41 -21.67 -20.16
C TRP A 389 -35.65 -21.25 -20.95
N ASN A 390 -35.46 -20.85 -22.20
CA ASN A 390 -36.56 -20.66 -23.15
C ASN A 390 -37.04 -22.02 -23.70
N ALA A 391 -38.20 -22.02 -24.38
CA ALA A 391 -38.78 -23.24 -24.93
C ALA A 391 -37.85 -23.95 -25.92
N GLN A 392 -37.10 -23.19 -26.72
CA GLN A 392 -36.21 -23.72 -27.74
C GLN A 392 -35.00 -24.46 -27.14
N ALA A 393 -34.35 -23.90 -26.11
CA ALA A 393 -33.27 -24.57 -25.39
C ALA A 393 -33.75 -25.84 -24.70
N LEU A 394 -34.97 -25.80 -24.12
CA LEU A 394 -35.60 -26.98 -23.53
C LEU A 394 -35.90 -28.07 -24.58
N LEU A 395 -36.33 -27.67 -25.78
CA LEU A 395 -36.55 -28.59 -26.89
C LEU A 395 -35.24 -29.26 -27.31
N PHE A 396 -34.17 -28.49 -27.57
CA PHE A 396 -32.87 -29.05 -27.95
C PHE A 396 -32.29 -29.97 -26.88
N PHE A 397 -32.43 -29.62 -25.60
CA PHE A 397 -32.03 -30.50 -24.50
C PHE A 397 -32.80 -31.82 -24.51
N SER A 398 -34.12 -31.76 -24.70
CA SER A 398 -34.98 -32.95 -24.72
C SER A 398 -34.69 -33.84 -25.94
N GLU A 399 -34.47 -33.25 -27.11
CA GLU A 399 -34.05 -33.97 -28.33
C GLU A 399 -32.70 -34.65 -28.15
N MET A 400 -31.73 -33.95 -27.55
CA MET A 400 -30.41 -34.52 -27.25
C MET A 400 -30.53 -35.76 -26.36
N LEU A 401 -31.40 -35.73 -25.34
CA LEU A 401 -31.66 -36.90 -24.48
C LEU A 401 -32.26 -38.08 -25.23
N VAL A 402 -33.26 -37.85 -26.11
CA VAL A 402 -33.85 -38.88 -26.97
C VAL A 402 -32.77 -39.54 -27.83
N ASN A 403 -31.98 -38.72 -28.52
CA ASN A 403 -30.91 -39.19 -29.40
C ASN A 403 -29.83 -39.95 -28.62
N ALA A 404 -29.45 -39.48 -27.43
CA ALA A 404 -28.46 -40.14 -26.57
C ALA A 404 -28.90 -41.55 -26.13
N ILE A 405 -30.20 -41.77 -25.94
CA ILE A 405 -30.75 -43.08 -25.59
C ILE A 405 -30.83 -43.99 -26.82
N GLN A 406 -31.18 -43.43 -27.98
CA GLN A 406 -31.40 -44.21 -29.22
C GLN A 406 -30.10 -44.65 -29.91
N ILE A 407 -29.00 -43.88 -29.79
CA ILE A 407 -27.75 -44.09 -30.55
C ILE A 407 -26.79 -45.11 -29.89
N GLY A 408 -27.06 -45.57 -28.64
CA GLY A 408 -26.40 -46.72 -28.01
C GLY A 408 -25.59 -46.43 -26.73
N ASP A 409 -25.03 -47.51 -26.12
CA ASP A 409 -24.51 -47.59 -24.74
C ASP A 409 -23.57 -46.45 -24.28
N ASN A 410 -22.79 -45.87 -25.20
CA ASN A 410 -21.80 -44.83 -24.91
C ASN A 410 -22.42 -43.53 -24.35
N PHE A 411 -23.68 -43.22 -24.69
CA PHE A 411 -24.35 -41.98 -24.25
C PHE A 411 -25.56 -42.22 -23.34
N VAL A 412 -26.04 -43.47 -23.25
CA VAL A 412 -27.13 -43.89 -22.36
C VAL A 412 -26.83 -43.51 -20.91
N ASN A 413 -25.60 -43.71 -20.46
CA ASN A 413 -25.18 -43.34 -19.11
C ASN A 413 -25.24 -41.83 -18.84
N MET A 414 -24.92 -41.00 -19.82
CA MET A 414 -25.02 -39.55 -19.73
C MET A 414 -26.49 -39.14 -19.61
N ALA A 415 -27.35 -39.66 -20.50
CA ALA A 415 -28.78 -39.39 -20.49
C ALA A 415 -29.43 -39.81 -19.17
N TYR A 416 -29.07 -40.99 -18.65
CA TYR A 416 -29.53 -41.48 -17.35
C TYR A 416 -29.20 -40.49 -16.24
N LYS A 417 -27.94 -40.07 -16.12
CA LYS A 417 -27.50 -39.19 -15.04
C LYS A 417 -28.21 -37.83 -15.09
N LEU A 418 -28.43 -37.27 -16.28
CA LEU A 418 -29.19 -36.02 -16.45
C LEU A 418 -30.66 -36.20 -16.06
N LEU A 419 -31.31 -37.27 -16.53
CA LEU A 419 -32.73 -37.53 -16.26
C LEU A 419 -33.01 -37.91 -14.81
N ASN A 420 -32.06 -38.56 -14.14
CA ASN A 420 -32.18 -38.90 -12.72
C ASN A 420 -32.23 -37.66 -11.81
N ARG A 421 -31.84 -36.48 -12.32
CA ARG A 421 -32.04 -35.19 -11.63
C ARG A 421 -33.45 -34.62 -11.77
N ASN A 422 -34.34 -35.37 -12.43
CA ASN A 422 -35.73 -34.99 -12.72
C ASN A 422 -35.86 -33.63 -13.44
N PRO A 423 -35.17 -33.44 -14.58
CA PRO A 423 -35.23 -32.19 -15.31
C PRO A 423 -36.60 -32.01 -15.96
N LYS A 424 -36.97 -30.75 -16.19
CA LYS A 424 -38.08 -30.39 -17.07
C LYS A 424 -37.81 -30.91 -18.48
N ILE A 425 -38.84 -31.47 -19.12
CA ILE A 425 -38.78 -31.98 -20.50
C ILE A 425 -39.76 -31.20 -21.35
N HIS A 426 -39.38 -30.90 -22.59
CA HIS A 426 -40.26 -30.22 -23.55
C HIS A 426 -41.46 -31.11 -23.86
N ARG A 427 -42.66 -30.52 -23.90
CA ARG A 427 -43.93 -31.28 -24.05
C ARG A 427 -43.92 -32.17 -25.29
N GLU A 428 -43.42 -31.66 -26.41
CA GLU A 428 -43.35 -32.37 -27.70
C GLU A 428 -42.41 -33.58 -27.67
N LYS A 429 -41.43 -33.60 -26.76
CA LYS A 429 -40.42 -34.67 -26.67
C LYS A 429 -40.69 -35.67 -25.55
N LYS A 430 -41.73 -35.47 -24.74
CA LYS A 430 -42.08 -36.39 -23.65
C LYS A 430 -42.40 -37.81 -24.17
N LEU A 431 -43.18 -37.90 -25.25
CA LEU A 431 -43.53 -39.20 -25.85
C LEU A 431 -42.31 -39.86 -26.49
N ASP A 432 -41.58 -39.14 -27.34
CA ASP A 432 -40.33 -39.61 -27.95
C ASP A 432 -39.34 -40.15 -26.91
N LEU A 433 -39.19 -39.45 -25.78
CA LEU A 433 -38.30 -39.85 -24.69
C LEU A 433 -38.79 -41.12 -24.00
N LYS A 434 -40.09 -41.23 -23.76
CA LYS A 434 -40.70 -42.43 -23.18
C LYS A 434 -40.49 -43.63 -24.09
N ASP A 435 -40.76 -43.49 -25.38
CA ASP A 435 -40.62 -44.55 -26.38
C ASP A 435 -39.15 -44.97 -26.53
N ALA A 436 -38.20 -44.01 -26.46
CA ALA A 436 -36.78 -44.30 -26.45
C ALA A 436 -36.36 -45.13 -25.23
N ILE A 437 -36.86 -44.81 -24.02
CA ILE A 437 -36.57 -45.57 -22.80
C ILE A 437 -37.20 -46.97 -22.86
N GLU A 438 -38.46 -47.09 -23.29
CA GLU A 438 -39.13 -48.39 -23.43
C GLU A 438 -38.40 -49.27 -24.46
N SER A 439 -37.92 -48.68 -25.55
CA SER A 439 -37.09 -49.37 -26.55
C SER A 439 -35.75 -49.82 -25.98
N LEU A 440 -35.10 -49.00 -25.15
CA LEU A 440 -33.85 -49.37 -24.46
C LEU A 440 -34.09 -50.57 -23.53
N ILE A 441 -35.15 -50.54 -22.71
CA ILE A 441 -35.49 -51.63 -21.79
C ILE A 441 -35.83 -52.91 -22.56
N ALA A 442 -36.56 -52.81 -23.68
CA ALA A 442 -36.92 -53.96 -24.50
C ALA A 442 -35.67 -54.63 -25.11
N ARG A 443 -34.66 -53.84 -25.51
CA ARG A 443 -33.40 -54.35 -26.09
C ARG A 443 -32.41 -54.81 -25.02
N SER A 444 -32.45 -54.20 -23.84
CA SER A 444 -31.55 -54.46 -22.71
C SER A 444 -32.38 -54.60 -21.42
N PRO A 445 -33.04 -55.74 -21.16
CA PRO A 445 -33.92 -55.92 -19.99
C PRO A 445 -33.25 -55.67 -18.64
N GLN A 446 -31.93 -55.78 -18.58
CA GLN A 446 -31.09 -55.49 -17.41
C GLN A 446 -31.16 -54.01 -16.99
N GLU A 447 -31.43 -53.10 -17.93
CA GLU A 447 -31.59 -51.66 -17.66
C GLU A 447 -32.97 -51.32 -17.07
N LYS A 448 -33.90 -52.28 -17.02
CA LYS A 448 -35.28 -52.06 -16.54
C LYS A 448 -35.33 -51.45 -15.16
N GLU A 449 -34.69 -52.08 -14.17
CA GLU A 449 -34.70 -51.60 -12.77
C GLU A 449 -34.15 -50.17 -12.66
N ARG A 450 -33.15 -49.86 -13.48
CA ARG A 450 -32.49 -48.55 -13.50
C ARG A 450 -33.38 -47.45 -14.09
N TRP A 451 -34.07 -47.71 -15.21
CA TRP A 451 -34.80 -46.68 -15.95
C TRP A 451 -36.29 -46.58 -15.63
N GLU A 452 -36.87 -47.61 -15.04
CA GLU A 452 -38.29 -47.65 -14.69
C GLU A 452 -38.75 -46.54 -13.74
N PRO A 453 -37.95 -46.07 -12.75
CA PRO A 453 -38.29 -44.90 -11.95
C PRO A 453 -38.44 -43.61 -12.78
N ILE A 454 -37.55 -43.39 -13.77
CA ILE A 454 -37.60 -42.24 -14.67
C ILE A 454 -38.82 -42.33 -15.60
N LEU A 455 -39.11 -43.53 -16.12
CA LEU A 455 -40.29 -43.76 -16.96
C LEU A 455 -41.60 -43.43 -16.20
N LYS A 456 -41.66 -43.81 -14.91
CA LYS A 456 -42.81 -43.51 -14.04
C LYS A 456 -42.94 -42.01 -13.75
N SER A 457 -41.83 -41.27 -13.61
CA SER A 457 -41.88 -39.82 -13.38
C SER A 457 -42.36 -39.06 -14.62
N LEU A 458 -42.05 -39.54 -15.83
CA LEU A 458 -42.50 -38.94 -17.09
C LEU A 458 -44.00 -39.13 -17.38
N LYS A 459 -44.65 -40.11 -16.73
CA LYS A 459 -46.10 -40.38 -16.85
C LYS A 459 -46.97 -39.41 -16.03
N LYS A 460 -46.37 -38.66 -15.11
CA LYS A 460 -47.00 -37.56 -14.36
C LYS A 460 -46.80 -36.23 -15.09
#